data_AF-A0A3D5FJL0-F1
#
_entry.id   AF-A0A3D5FJL0-F1
#
_cell.length_a   1.000
_cell.length_b   1.000
_cell.length_c   1.000
_cell.angle_alpha   90.00
_cell.angle_beta   90.00
_cell.angle_gamma   90.00
#
_symmetry.space_group_name_H-M   'P 1'
#
loop_
_entity.id
_entity.type
_entity.pdbx_description
1 polymer ?
#
loop_
_entity_poly.entity_id
_entity_poly.type
_entity_poly.pdbx_seq_one_letter_code
_entity_poly.pdbx_strand_id
1 'polypeptide(L)'
;TLNARETQIEQIGLRWSIPESASLHCRTSGESVSLEAGDRLELHHVDDEVAHLTHQTSAGRQSEDKQQPEPWLLAEGASGGVGVAMRHMAKEFPKALHVSPDTGIEALPYCPAEDERMQLSRYAEDVAWHEGEGIYSDGTGTAKTTELFVTYYDSGQGDHARASLQGLLTPPHVSVSPSQMAGCRATGGFEVAGDRFPRSDALLQGVVDWLQRQIQLGRWYGFFNHGDFLIAWEEAAQTWRYHGRWGWCNSEWDPRHGVWIQYLRTGDADLFYLGEAMTRHSVDVDTCHWHPFRPYFVGGCYRHSVDHFSDEPVASHTFLDNWIDHYYLTGDLRTLEVLCEAGDFFLRYRWTEDARFSFSLRSIANTLRGLLYVFEATGEQRYMDRAVEVFEAIARGQNEDGSWHKRFQISTPDRLPSQLPFGMATEGTTFAVELGAPAFTDEEHLALSGDKKPIRREVPIEDQKGYQTHYLLIGIELFHRMTGRQDAARVYRRAVDWFCGGDPGQGSEFARQQHYGGILCRHLAYNWRLTGDVRYLQIGQDVLETVVQMQDTSDDPMRRGALAMSPMYVSLVFFGVPYLLEALREAELDEPSG
;
A
#
# COMPACT_ATOMS: atom_id res chain seq x y z
N THR A 1 -10.16 28.29 4.55
CA THR A 1 -9.99 26.84 4.33
C THR A 1 -11.06 26.41 3.36
N LEU A 2 -10.68 25.74 2.28
CA LEU A 2 -11.63 25.13 1.35
C LEU A 2 -12.29 23.93 2.04
N ASN A 3 -13.61 23.80 1.93
CA ASN A 3 -14.34 22.64 2.44
C ASN A 3 -14.30 21.56 1.36
N ALA A 4 -13.61 20.44 1.59
CA ALA A 4 -13.48 19.37 0.60
C ALA A 4 -14.85 18.84 0.11
N ARG A 5 -15.88 18.88 0.96
CA ARG A 5 -17.25 18.48 0.61
C ARG A 5 -17.94 19.40 -0.41
N GLU A 6 -17.46 20.63 -0.54
CA GLU A 6 -18.04 21.66 -1.43
C GLU A 6 -17.03 22.11 -2.51
N THR A 7 -15.84 21.51 -2.53
CA THR A 7 -14.76 21.90 -3.43
C THR A 7 -14.72 20.93 -4.60
N GLN A 8 -14.78 21.50 -5.80
CA GLN A 8 -14.62 20.79 -7.05
C GLN A 8 -13.40 21.33 -7.78
N ILE A 9 -12.62 20.44 -8.38
CA ILE A 9 -11.44 20.82 -9.17
C ILE A 9 -11.79 20.61 -10.64
N GLU A 10 -11.72 21.69 -11.42
CA GLU A 10 -11.96 21.63 -12.87
C GLU A 10 -10.73 21.13 -13.61
N GLN A 11 -9.55 21.64 -13.23
CA GLN A 11 -8.30 21.34 -13.91
C GLN A 11 -7.12 21.65 -12.98
N ILE A 12 -6.03 20.91 -13.15
CA ILE A 12 -4.73 21.21 -12.54
C ILE A 12 -3.72 21.28 -13.67
N GLY A 13 -2.95 22.37 -13.74
CA GLY A 13 -2.04 22.61 -14.86
C GLY A 13 -0.85 23.49 -14.54
N LEU A 14 0.20 23.30 -15.33
CA LEU A 14 1.41 24.13 -15.39
C LEU A 14 1.61 24.61 -16.82
N ARG A 15 2.10 25.83 -16.98
CA ARG A 15 2.30 26.47 -18.29
C ARG A 15 3.74 26.91 -18.47
N TRP A 16 4.29 26.66 -19.66
CA TRP A 16 5.56 27.19 -20.13
C TRP A 16 5.36 28.03 -21.38
N SER A 17 5.50 29.34 -21.23
CA SER A 17 5.37 30.28 -22.33
C SER A 17 6.61 30.29 -23.20
N ILE A 18 6.40 30.43 -24.52
CA ILE A 18 7.46 30.58 -25.51
C ILE A 18 7.42 32.04 -25.99
N PRO A 19 8.46 32.85 -25.75
CA PRO A 19 8.46 34.26 -26.14
C PRO A 19 8.34 34.45 -27.66
N GLU A 20 7.62 35.49 -28.08
CA GLU A 20 7.66 36.06 -29.44
C GLU A 20 7.41 35.08 -30.60
N SER A 21 6.42 34.21 -30.50
CA SER A 21 6.09 33.25 -31.57
C SER A 21 4.72 33.56 -32.19
N ALA A 22 4.72 34.22 -33.36
CA ALA A 22 3.50 34.37 -34.16
C ALA A 22 2.97 33.01 -34.64
N SER A 23 3.88 32.05 -34.81
CA SER A 23 3.59 30.66 -35.12
C SER A 23 4.55 29.72 -34.40
N LEU A 24 4.09 28.49 -34.15
CA LEU A 24 4.88 27.43 -33.51
C LEU A 24 4.84 26.17 -34.37
N HIS A 25 6.01 25.58 -34.60
CA HIS A 25 6.11 24.23 -35.14
C HIS A 25 6.00 23.22 -33.98
N CYS A 26 4.89 22.49 -33.93
CA CYS A 26 4.54 21.59 -32.85
C CYS A 26 4.69 20.12 -33.30
N ARG A 27 5.15 19.27 -32.39
CA ARG A 27 5.35 17.84 -32.65
C ARG A 27 4.86 17.00 -31.47
N THR A 28 4.20 15.89 -31.78
CA THR A 28 3.84 14.81 -30.85
C THR A 28 4.30 13.48 -31.44
N SER A 29 4.06 12.35 -30.76
CA SER A 29 4.40 11.03 -31.31
C SER A 29 3.59 10.66 -32.57
N GLY A 30 2.47 11.34 -32.82
CA GLY A 30 1.55 11.02 -33.91
C GLY A 30 1.41 12.08 -34.99
N GLU A 31 1.92 13.30 -34.77
CA GLU A 31 1.68 14.44 -35.67
C GLU A 31 2.79 15.48 -35.61
N SER A 32 2.94 16.21 -36.71
CA SER A 32 3.75 17.42 -36.80
C SER A 32 2.94 18.49 -37.53
N VAL A 33 2.76 19.64 -36.90
CA VAL A 33 1.86 20.69 -37.37
C VAL A 33 2.44 22.06 -37.07
N SER A 34 2.15 23.05 -37.90
CA SER A 34 2.43 24.45 -37.61
C SER A 34 1.15 25.12 -37.15
N LEU A 35 1.20 25.77 -35.99
CA LEU A 35 0.09 26.48 -35.38
C LEU A 35 0.31 27.98 -35.51
N GLU A 36 -0.72 28.73 -35.86
CA GLU A 36 -0.74 30.20 -35.83
C GLU A 36 -1.52 30.69 -34.59
N ALA A 37 -1.47 32.00 -34.30
CA ALA A 37 -2.24 32.57 -33.18
C ALA A 37 -3.74 32.21 -33.27
N GLY A 38 -4.32 31.73 -32.17
CA GLY A 38 -5.68 31.20 -32.10
C GLY A 38 -5.82 29.70 -32.40
N ASP A 39 -4.78 29.04 -32.93
CA ASP A 39 -4.77 27.59 -33.11
C ASP A 39 -4.32 26.85 -31.84
N ARG A 40 -4.75 25.60 -31.70
CA ARG A 40 -4.41 24.74 -30.55
C ARG A 40 -4.23 23.29 -30.96
N LEU A 41 -3.23 22.63 -30.39
CA LEU A 41 -3.05 21.18 -30.45
C LEU A 41 -3.14 20.58 -29.03
N GLU A 42 -3.87 19.48 -28.90
CA GLU A 42 -4.14 18.79 -27.63
C GLU A 42 -3.89 17.30 -27.77
N LEU A 43 -3.09 16.73 -26.87
CA LEU A 43 -3.01 15.30 -26.64
C LEU A 43 -3.68 14.99 -25.29
N HIS A 44 -4.85 14.35 -25.32
CA HIS A 44 -5.69 14.12 -24.14
C HIS A 44 -5.97 12.64 -23.92
N HIS A 45 -5.52 12.09 -22.80
CA HIS A 45 -5.95 10.79 -22.30
C HIS A 45 -7.21 10.97 -21.45
N VAL A 46 -8.33 10.45 -21.94
CA VAL A 46 -9.60 10.33 -21.18
C VAL A 46 -9.78 8.96 -20.56
N ASP A 47 -9.04 7.95 -21.04
CA ASP A 47 -8.95 6.60 -20.48
C ASP A 47 -7.51 6.05 -20.61
N ASP A 48 -7.31 4.80 -20.16
CA ASP A 48 -6.00 4.12 -20.13
C ASP A 48 -5.54 3.50 -21.46
N GLU A 49 -6.36 3.48 -22.50
CA GLU A 49 -6.05 2.82 -23.78
C GLU A 49 -5.93 3.83 -24.94
N VAL A 50 -6.82 4.82 -24.97
CA VAL A 50 -7.01 5.75 -26.08
C VAL A 50 -6.72 7.19 -25.63
N ALA A 51 -5.97 7.90 -26.46
CA ALA A 51 -5.86 9.35 -26.38
C ALA A 51 -6.52 10.01 -27.59
N HIS A 52 -7.11 11.17 -27.38
CA HIS A 52 -7.59 12.04 -28.45
C HIS A 52 -6.52 13.07 -28.77
N LEU A 53 -6.11 13.12 -30.04
CA LEU A 53 -5.27 14.18 -30.59
C LEU A 53 -6.18 15.18 -31.31
N THR A 54 -6.42 16.34 -30.69
CA THR A 54 -7.29 17.38 -31.24
C THR A 54 -6.46 18.53 -31.80
N HIS A 55 -6.71 18.91 -33.06
CA HIS A 55 -6.22 20.14 -33.69
C HIS A 55 -7.39 21.09 -33.94
N GLN A 56 -7.32 22.27 -33.33
CA GLN A 56 -8.34 23.31 -33.41
C GLN A 56 -7.78 24.54 -34.11
N THR A 57 -8.47 24.99 -35.16
CA THR A 57 -8.12 26.19 -35.95
C THR A 57 -9.36 27.03 -36.23
N SER A 58 -9.18 28.20 -36.88
CA SER A 58 -10.31 28.99 -37.38
C SER A 58 -11.19 28.24 -38.40
N ALA A 59 -10.66 27.20 -39.07
CA ALA A 59 -11.38 26.40 -40.04
C ALA A 59 -12.24 25.29 -39.41
N GLY A 60 -12.03 24.99 -38.12
CA GLY A 60 -12.76 23.97 -37.37
C GLY A 60 -11.89 23.16 -36.42
N ARG A 61 -12.52 22.19 -35.76
CA ARG A 61 -11.89 21.21 -34.85
C ARG A 61 -11.78 19.86 -35.56
N GLN A 62 -10.58 19.30 -35.62
CA GLN A 62 -10.33 17.93 -36.05
C GLN A 62 -9.81 17.12 -34.86
N SER A 63 -10.24 15.87 -34.72
CA SER A 63 -9.82 14.99 -33.63
C SER A 63 -9.57 13.60 -34.19
N GLU A 64 -8.48 12.97 -33.77
CA GLU A 64 -8.11 11.60 -34.12
C GLU A 64 -7.81 10.79 -32.86
N ASP A 65 -8.26 9.54 -32.85
CA ASP A 65 -7.93 8.60 -31.78
C ASP A 65 -6.54 8.00 -32.02
N LYS A 66 -5.69 8.06 -30.99
CA LYS A 66 -4.36 7.47 -30.99
C LYS A 66 -4.32 6.36 -29.94
N GLN A 67 -3.90 5.18 -30.37
CA GLN A 67 -3.65 4.04 -29.50
C GLN A 67 -2.28 4.23 -28.83
N GLN A 68 -2.26 4.40 -27.51
CA GLN A 68 -1.04 4.54 -26.69
C GLN A 68 0.04 5.48 -27.28
N PRO A 69 -0.27 6.76 -27.57
CA PRO A 69 0.77 7.71 -27.97
C PRO A 69 1.79 7.92 -26.86
N GLU A 70 3.02 8.28 -27.24
CA GLU A 70 4.02 8.62 -26.24
C GLU A 70 3.67 9.98 -25.61
N PRO A 71 3.77 10.12 -24.28
CA PRO A 71 3.22 11.27 -23.56
C PRO A 71 4.18 12.47 -23.55
N TRP A 72 4.51 13.00 -24.72
CA TRP A 72 5.33 14.20 -24.89
C TRP A 72 4.80 15.13 -25.99
N LEU A 73 5.15 16.41 -25.84
CA LEU A 73 4.83 17.46 -26.81
C LEU A 73 6.02 18.42 -26.93
N LEU A 74 6.38 18.77 -28.16
CA LEU A 74 7.37 19.79 -28.47
C LEU A 74 6.71 20.98 -29.17
N ALA A 75 7.24 22.17 -28.91
CA ALA A 75 6.86 23.41 -29.57
C ALA A 75 8.10 24.25 -29.85
N GLU A 76 8.36 24.51 -31.13
CA GLU A 76 9.53 25.24 -31.62
C GLU A 76 9.11 26.54 -32.32
N GLY A 77 9.69 27.66 -31.88
CA GLY A 77 9.63 28.95 -32.56
C GLY A 77 10.95 29.28 -33.27
N ALA A 78 11.11 30.53 -33.70
CA ALA A 78 12.27 30.95 -34.49
C ALA A 78 13.61 30.90 -33.73
N SER A 79 13.60 31.11 -32.42
CA SER A 79 14.81 31.16 -31.58
C SER A 79 15.14 29.85 -30.87
N GLY A 80 14.20 28.90 -30.84
CA GLY A 80 14.29 27.67 -30.06
C GLY A 80 12.92 27.15 -29.67
N GLY A 81 12.91 26.13 -28.83
CA GLY A 81 11.67 25.50 -28.39
C GLY A 81 11.70 24.97 -26.97
N VAL A 82 10.53 24.53 -26.55
CA VAL A 82 10.32 23.84 -25.28
C VAL A 82 9.68 22.48 -25.55
N GLY A 83 10.10 21.48 -24.79
CA GLY A 83 9.54 20.15 -24.82
C GLY A 83 9.08 19.75 -23.43
N VAL A 84 7.90 19.14 -23.36
CA VAL A 84 7.33 18.64 -22.11
C VAL A 84 6.92 17.18 -22.29
N ALA A 85 7.22 16.35 -21.30
CA ALA A 85 6.73 14.99 -21.20
C ALA A 85 6.12 14.73 -19.83
N MET A 86 5.10 13.88 -19.77
CA MET A 86 4.38 13.56 -18.55
C MET A 86 4.29 12.05 -18.38
N ARG A 87 4.83 11.51 -17.28
CA ARG A 87 4.78 10.07 -17.03
C ARG A 87 3.33 9.64 -16.75
N HIS A 88 3.00 8.41 -17.13
CA HIS A 88 1.73 7.74 -16.81
C HIS A 88 0.44 8.44 -17.30
N MET A 89 0.47 9.26 -18.36
CA MET A 89 -0.74 9.92 -18.88
C MET A 89 -1.93 8.97 -19.09
N ALA A 90 -1.67 7.80 -19.66
CA ALA A 90 -2.69 6.76 -19.85
C ALA A 90 -3.16 6.15 -18.52
N LYS A 91 -2.24 5.63 -17.70
CA LYS A 91 -2.62 4.92 -16.46
C LYS A 91 -3.21 5.83 -15.39
N GLU A 92 -2.90 7.13 -15.41
CA GLU A 92 -3.40 8.12 -14.46
C GLU A 92 -4.35 9.14 -15.10
N PHE A 93 -5.09 8.71 -16.13
CA PHE A 93 -6.11 9.54 -16.79
C PHE A 93 -7.11 10.14 -15.75
N PRO A 94 -7.69 11.32 -16.01
CA PRO A 94 -7.61 12.06 -17.26
C PRO A 94 -6.49 13.12 -17.24
N LYS A 95 -5.61 13.09 -18.24
CA LYS A 95 -4.39 13.92 -18.33
C LYS A 95 -4.22 14.45 -19.74
N ALA A 96 -3.72 15.69 -19.87
CA ALA A 96 -3.53 16.30 -21.18
C ALA A 96 -2.21 17.09 -21.32
N LEU A 97 -1.72 17.17 -22.55
CA LEU A 97 -0.70 18.11 -22.99
C LEU A 97 -1.33 19.02 -24.05
N HIS A 98 -1.24 20.32 -23.82
CA HIS A 98 -1.75 21.36 -24.71
C HIS A 98 -0.62 22.21 -25.26
N VAL A 99 -0.79 22.72 -26.47
CA VAL A 99 0.02 23.81 -26.99
C VAL A 99 -0.81 24.79 -27.80
N SER A 100 -0.52 26.08 -27.63
CA SER A 100 -0.96 27.15 -28.53
C SER A 100 0.14 28.21 -28.66
N PRO A 101 0.22 28.95 -29.78
CA PRO A 101 1.12 30.10 -29.90
C PRO A 101 0.83 31.20 -28.87
N ASP A 102 -0.43 31.30 -28.40
CA ASP A 102 -0.84 32.32 -27.44
C ASP A 102 -0.38 32.03 -26.00
N THR A 103 -0.34 30.75 -25.60
CA THR A 103 -0.03 30.33 -24.22
C THR A 103 1.29 29.58 -24.06
N GLY A 104 1.83 29.00 -25.13
CA GLY A 104 2.96 28.06 -25.10
C GLY A 104 2.48 26.63 -24.83
N ILE A 105 3.28 25.83 -24.11
CA ILE A 105 2.91 24.47 -23.71
C ILE A 105 2.23 24.48 -22.34
N GLU A 106 1.16 23.73 -22.19
CA GLU A 106 0.46 23.48 -20.93
C GLU A 106 0.47 21.98 -20.63
N ALA A 107 1.02 21.58 -19.47
CA ALA A 107 0.87 20.24 -18.95
C ALA A 107 -0.25 20.23 -17.93
N LEU A 108 -1.20 19.32 -18.12
CA LEU A 108 -2.41 19.24 -17.32
C LEU A 108 -2.44 17.88 -16.60
N PRO A 109 -1.82 17.76 -15.40
CA PRO A 109 -1.87 16.55 -14.59
C PRO A 109 -3.27 16.07 -14.25
N TYR A 110 -4.27 16.95 -14.30
CA TYR A 110 -5.69 16.59 -14.24
C TYR A 110 -6.48 17.45 -15.22
N CYS A 111 -7.09 16.81 -16.22
CA CYS A 111 -7.93 17.45 -17.23
C CYS A 111 -9.08 16.51 -17.62
N PRO A 112 -10.23 16.55 -16.94
CA PRO A 112 -11.36 15.67 -17.21
C PRO A 112 -12.13 16.13 -18.46
N ALA A 113 -13.20 15.41 -18.82
CA ALA A 113 -14.13 15.88 -19.86
C ALA A 113 -14.82 17.20 -19.45
N GLU A 114 -15.32 17.99 -20.41
CA GLU A 114 -15.82 19.36 -20.18
C GLU A 114 -16.87 19.49 -19.06
N ASP A 115 -17.72 18.48 -18.85
CA ASP A 115 -18.78 18.46 -17.84
C ASP A 115 -18.39 17.77 -16.52
N GLU A 116 -17.19 17.19 -16.46
CA GLU A 116 -16.70 16.45 -15.30
C GLU A 116 -15.84 17.33 -14.39
N ARG A 117 -15.90 17.05 -13.09
CA ARG A 117 -15.11 17.74 -12.06
C ARG A 117 -14.65 16.74 -11.02
N MET A 118 -13.45 16.92 -10.51
CA MET A 118 -12.96 16.10 -9.39
C MET A 118 -13.76 16.43 -8.14
N GLN A 119 -14.33 15.41 -7.51
CA GLN A 119 -14.99 15.53 -6.22
C GLN A 119 -14.04 15.08 -5.13
N LEU A 120 -13.94 15.87 -4.07
CA LEU A 120 -13.26 15.50 -2.83
C LEU A 120 -14.24 15.29 -1.67
N SER A 121 -15.54 15.32 -1.95
CA SER A 121 -16.56 14.86 -1.00
C SER A 121 -16.50 13.34 -0.87
N ARG A 122 -17.04 12.82 0.23
CA ARG A 122 -17.34 11.40 0.36
C ARG A 122 -18.26 10.92 -0.77
N TYR A 123 -18.10 9.68 -1.25
CA TYR A 123 -18.96 9.11 -2.29
C TYR A 123 -20.46 9.08 -1.96
N ALA A 124 -20.84 8.99 -0.68
CA ALA A 124 -22.24 8.98 -0.24
C ALA A 124 -22.43 9.67 1.12
N GLU A 125 -23.59 10.30 1.32
CA GLU A 125 -24.01 10.85 2.61
C GLU A 125 -24.41 9.76 3.61
N ASP A 126 -24.99 8.66 3.11
CA ASP A 126 -25.33 7.50 3.93
C ASP A 126 -24.07 6.70 4.25
N VAL A 127 -23.78 6.54 5.54
CA VAL A 127 -22.65 5.74 6.03
C VAL A 127 -23.06 4.27 6.12
N ALA A 128 -22.28 3.37 5.55
CA ALA A 128 -22.48 1.92 5.63
C ALA A 128 -22.05 1.35 6.99
N TRP A 129 -22.67 1.83 8.07
CA TRP A 129 -22.39 1.45 9.46
C TRP A 129 -22.44 -0.07 9.70
N HIS A 130 -23.34 -0.76 9.01
CA HIS A 130 -23.50 -2.21 9.11
C HIS A 130 -22.31 -2.98 8.54
N GLU A 131 -21.52 -2.36 7.66
CA GLU A 131 -20.26 -2.88 7.14
C GLU A 131 -19.06 -2.38 7.95
N GLY A 132 -19.27 -1.41 8.84
CA GLY A 132 -18.28 -0.87 9.76
C GLY A 132 -17.44 0.27 9.18
N GLU A 133 -17.93 0.95 8.14
CA GLU A 133 -17.31 2.14 7.52
C GLU A 133 -17.18 3.31 8.51
N GLY A 134 -16.10 4.10 8.40
CA GLY A 134 -15.88 5.30 9.20
C GLY A 134 -16.83 6.45 8.83
N ILE A 135 -16.91 7.47 9.69
CA ILE A 135 -17.84 8.62 9.55
C ILE A 135 -17.10 9.88 9.09
N TYR A 136 -15.84 10.00 9.48
CA TYR A 136 -15.06 11.23 9.32
C TYR A 136 -14.07 11.10 8.17
N SER A 137 -14.58 11.30 6.94
CA SER A 137 -13.76 11.07 5.75
C SER A 137 -14.18 11.96 4.58
N ASP A 138 -13.24 12.72 4.05
CA ASP A 138 -13.31 13.45 2.79
C ASP A 138 -11.88 13.61 2.26
N GLY A 139 -11.71 14.17 1.05
CA GLY A 139 -10.39 14.33 0.44
C GLY A 139 -9.50 15.40 1.09
N THR A 140 -9.84 15.92 2.28
CA THR A 140 -8.97 16.87 2.99
C THR A 140 -7.65 16.21 3.35
N GLY A 141 -6.56 16.73 2.77
CA GLY A 141 -5.22 16.23 3.04
C GLY A 141 -4.73 15.15 2.10
N THR A 142 -5.55 14.68 1.14
CA THR A 142 -5.10 13.84 0.05
C THR A 142 -4.07 14.59 -0.81
N ALA A 143 -3.06 13.88 -1.28
CA ALA A 143 -2.08 14.39 -2.23
C ALA A 143 -2.06 13.54 -3.52
N LYS A 144 -1.36 14.05 -4.54
CA LYS A 144 -0.99 13.30 -5.75
C LYS A 144 0.28 13.90 -6.33
N THR A 145 1.30 13.08 -6.51
CA THR A 145 2.51 13.45 -7.25
C THR A 145 2.35 13.08 -8.73
N THR A 146 2.82 13.96 -9.63
CA THR A 146 2.92 13.68 -11.07
C THR A 146 4.33 14.03 -11.54
N GLU A 147 4.94 13.15 -12.32
CA GLU A 147 6.27 13.35 -12.88
C GLU A 147 6.21 14.03 -14.25
N LEU A 148 6.86 15.19 -14.34
CA LEU A 148 6.95 16.02 -15.54
C LEU A 148 8.41 16.27 -15.89
N PHE A 149 8.74 16.10 -17.16
CA PHE A 149 10.07 16.40 -17.70
C PHE A 149 9.95 17.58 -18.65
N VAL A 150 10.82 18.59 -18.47
CA VAL A 150 10.84 19.80 -19.28
C VAL A 150 12.23 20.00 -19.84
N THR A 151 12.33 20.30 -21.13
CA THR A 151 13.59 20.62 -21.79
C THR A 151 13.44 21.86 -22.65
N TYR A 152 14.50 22.66 -22.71
CA TYR A 152 14.63 23.82 -23.59
C TYR A 152 15.74 23.54 -24.59
N TYR A 153 15.55 23.96 -25.84
CA TYR A 153 16.50 23.63 -26.91
C TYR A 153 16.59 24.74 -27.96
N ASP A 154 17.76 24.84 -28.61
CA ASP A 154 17.97 25.79 -29.70
C ASP A 154 17.21 25.36 -30.96
N SER A 155 16.86 26.31 -31.83
CA SER A 155 16.13 26.01 -33.08
C SER A 155 16.85 24.95 -33.91
N GLY A 156 16.11 23.92 -34.35
CA GLY A 156 16.64 22.78 -35.11
C GLY A 156 17.12 21.62 -34.24
N GLN A 157 17.09 21.74 -32.91
CA GLN A 157 17.48 20.66 -31.98
C GLN A 157 16.30 19.84 -31.43
N GLY A 158 15.09 20.01 -31.99
CA GLY A 158 13.89 19.31 -31.52
C GLY A 158 14.01 17.78 -31.48
N ASP A 159 14.77 17.15 -32.39
CA ASP A 159 14.99 15.70 -32.35
C ASP A 159 15.83 15.24 -31.15
N HIS A 160 16.80 16.05 -30.72
CA HIS A 160 17.59 15.78 -29.52
C HIS A 160 16.75 15.97 -28.25
N ALA A 161 15.90 17.02 -28.23
CA ALA A 161 14.94 17.26 -27.16
C ALA A 161 13.95 16.09 -27.03
N ARG A 162 13.39 15.62 -28.15
CA ARG A 162 12.51 14.44 -28.19
C ARG A 162 13.19 13.20 -27.61
N ALA A 163 14.40 12.88 -28.08
CA ALA A 163 15.13 11.71 -27.62
C ALA A 163 15.43 11.78 -26.11
N SER A 164 15.74 12.98 -25.60
CA SER A 164 15.97 13.20 -24.16
C SER A 164 14.70 12.96 -23.35
N LEU A 165 13.56 13.49 -23.78
CA LEU A 165 12.26 13.28 -23.11
C LEU A 165 11.84 11.80 -23.13
N GLN A 166 12.00 11.12 -24.27
CA GLN A 166 11.73 9.68 -24.38
C GLN A 166 12.60 8.85 -23.41
N GLY A 167 13.89 9.19 -23.29
CA GLY A 167 14.80 8.54 -22.34
C GLY A 167 14.44 8.78 -20.88
N LEU A 168 13.82 9.91 -20.55
CA LEU A 168 13.34 10.22 -19.19
C LEU A 168 12.00 9.55 -18.86
N LEU A 169 11.11 9.39 -19.85
CA LEU A 169 9.85 8.66 -19.68
C LEU A 169 10.06 7.16 -19.42
N THR A 170 11.12 6.60 -20.01
CA THR A 170 11.47 5.18 -19.89
C THR A 170 12.95 5.04 -19.56
N PRO A 171 13.37 5.41 -18.33
CA PRO A 171 14.77 5.34 -17.95
C PRO A 171 15.27 3.90 -17.96
N PRO A 172 16.53 3.62 -18.37
CA PRO A 172 17.09 2.29 -18.27
C PRO A 172 17.03 1.77 -16.84
N HIS A 173 16.48 0.57 -16.65
CA HIS A 173 16.41 -0.05 -15.33
C HIS A 173 17.79 -0.52 -14.89
N VAL A 174 18.32 0.09 -13.83
CA VAL A 174 19.58 -0.29 -13.20
C VAL A 174 19.26 -0.97 -11.87
N SER A 175 19.68 -2.22 -11.72
CA SER A 175 19.44 -3.01 -10.52
C SER A 175 20.73 -3.59 -9.94
N VAL A 176 20.72 -3.86 -8.64
CA VAL A 176 21.74 -4.67 -7.96
C VAL A 176 21.33 -6.13 -8.08
N SER A 177 22.28 -7.06 -8.17
CA SER A 177 21.93 -8.48 -8.35
C SER A 177 21.11 -8.99 -7.15
N PRO A 178 20.12 -9.89 -7.38
CA PRO A 178 19.33 -10.48 -6.30
C PRO A 178 20.16 -11.11 -5.18
N SER A 179 21.30 -11.73 -5.50
CA SER A 179 22.19 -12.33 -4.50
C SER A 179 22.85 -11.29 -3.58
N GLN A 180 23.21 -10.12 -4.10
CA GLN A 180 23.73 -9.02 -3.30
C GLN A 180 22.64 -8.39 -2.43
N MET A 181 21.43 -8.23 -2.98
CA MET A 181 20.27 -7.73 -2.21
C MET A 181 19.91 -8.67 -1.06
N ALA A 182 19.85 -9.99 -1.29
CA ALA A 182 19.62 -10.97 -0.22
C ALA A 182 20.69 -10.88 0.87
N GLY A 183 21.96 -10.71 0.47
CA GLY A 183 23.11 -10.63 1.38
C GLY A 183 23.15 -9.37 2.26
N CYS A 184 22.52 -8.26 1.86
CA CYS A 184 22.52 -7.04 2.67
C CYS A 184 21.58 -7.11 3.89
N ARG A 185 20.60 -8.03 3.85
CA ARG A 185 19.61 -8.29 4.91
C ARG A 185 18.75 -7.10 5.32
N ALA A 186 18.68 -6.04 4.50
CA ALA A 186 17.90 -4.82 4.80
C ALA A 186 16.42 -5.11 5.04
N THR A 187 15.82 -6.00 4.25
CA THR A 187 14.40 -6.40 4.39
C THR A 187 14.17 -7.54 5.39
N GLY A 188 15.23 -8.08 6.00
CA GLY A 188 15.12 -9.20 6.93
C GLY A 188 15.83 -10.48 6.48
N GLY A 189 16.25 -10.56 5.22
CA GLY A 189 16.81 -11.76 4.56
C GLY A 189 15.76 -12.50 3.73
N PHE A 190 16.13 -13.15 2.65
CA PHE A 190 15.20 -13.91 1.80
C PHE A 190 15.98 -14.84 0.88
N GLU A 191 15.33 -15.91 0.40
CA GLU A 191 15.91 -16.75 -0.63
C GLU A 191 15.75 -16.13 -2.01
N VAL A 192 16.83 -16.12 -2.80
CA VAL A 192 16.82 -15.67 -4.21
C VAL A 192 16.03 -16.67 -5.06
N ALA A 193 15.30 -16.21 -6.07
CA ALA A 193 14.59 -17.12 -6.98
C ALA A 193 15.57 -17.95 -7.82
N GLY A 194 15.29 -19.24 -8.02
CA GLY A 194 16.13 -20.13 -8.82
C GLY A 194 15.77 -21.62 -8.72
N ASP A 195 16.68 -22.49 -9.14
CA ASP A 195 16.39 -23.93 -9.29
C ASP A 195 16.31 -24.71 -7.96
N ARG A 196 16.61 -24.08 -6.81
CA ARG A 196 16.69 -24.76 -5.52
C ARG A 196 15.32 -25.16 -4.96
N PHE A 197 14.31 -24.30 -5.14
CA PHE A 197 12.96 -24.48 -4.60
C PHE A 197 11.90 -24.21 -5.68
N PRO A 198 11.87 -25.01 -6.76
CA PRO A 198 11.05 -24.74 -7.93
C PRO A 198 9.54 -24.69 -7.66
N ARG A 199 9.01 -25.49 -6.71
CA ARG A 199 7.57 -25.45 -6.37
C ARG A 199 7.21 -24.15 -5.67
N SER A 200 8.05 -23.74 -4.73
CA SER A 200 7.87 -22.50 -3.98
C SER A 200 8.04 -21.28 -4.88
N ASP A 201 8.98 -21.31 -5.82
CA ASP A 201 9.15 -20.23 -6.80
C ASP A 201 7.98 -20.15 -7.79
N ALA A 202 7.42 -21.28 -8.23
CA ALA A 202 6.21 -21.29 -9.04
C ALA A 202 5.00 -20.72 -8.27
N LEU A 203 4.85 -21.05 -6.98
CA LEU A 203 3.83 -20.47 -6.11
C LEU A 203 3.98 -18.94 -6.05
N LEU A 204 5.16 -18.46 -5.70
CA LEU A 204 5.44 -17.03 -5.52
C LEU A 204 5.20 -16.26 -6.82
N GLN A 205 5.72 -16.75 -7.95
CA GLN A 205 5.49 -16.13 -9.25
C GLN A 205 4.00 -16.11 -9.63
N GLY A 206 3.29 -17.23 -9.43
CA GLY A 206 1.87 -17.31 -9.74
C GLY A 206 1.01 -16.30 -8.97
N VAL A 207 1.37 -16.00 -7.72
CA VAL A 207 0.65 -15.02 -6.88
C VAL A 207 0.82 -13.59 -7.39
N VAL A 208 2.03 -13.18 -7.79
CA VAL A 208 2.25 -11.82 -8.34
C VAL A 208 1.69 -11.68 -9.75
N ASP A 209 1.80 -12.73 -10.59
CA ASP A 209 1.22 -12.77 -11.92
C ASP A 209 -0.30 -12.62 -11.86
N TRP A 210 -0.93 -13.26 -10.86
CA TRP A 210 -2.35 -13.09 -10.61
C TRP A 210 -2.70 -11.64 -10.26
N LEU A 211 -1.99 -11.02 -9.31
CA LEU A 211 -2.24 -9.62 -8.90
C LEU A 211 -2.11 -8.66 -10.09
N GLN A 212 -1.01 -8.74 -10.85
CA GLN A 212 -0.79 -7.91 -12.04
C GLN A 212 -1.92 -8.07 -13.05
N ARG A 213 -2.37 -9.31 -13.27
CA ARG A 213 -3.46 -9.58 -14.19
C ARG A 213 -4.79 -9.05 -13.68
N GLN A 214 -5.07 -9.11 -12.39
CA GLN A 214 -6.29 -8.53 -11.82
C GLN A 214 -6.34 -7.01 -12.01
N ILE A 215 -5.21 -6.31 -11.81
CA ILE A 215 -5.10 -4.86 -12.10
C ILE A 215 -5.43 -4.57 -13.58
N GLN A 216 -4.90 -5.38 -14.50
CA GLN A 216 -5.15 -5.23 -15.93
C GLN A 216 -6.60 -5.53 -16.31
N LEU A 217 -7.15 -6.67 -15.88
CA LEU A 217 -8.52 -7.09 -16.18
C LEU A 217 -9.56 -6.15 -15.56
N GLY A 218 -9.29 -5.67 -14.35
CA GLY A 218 -10.13 -4.73 -13.63
C GLY A 218 -9.98 -3.28 -14.09
N ARG A 219 -8.99 -2.99 -14.95
CA ARG A 219 -8.61 -1.62 -15.38
C ARG A 219 -8.50 -0.67 -14.19
N TRP A 220 -7.77 -1.09 -13.15
CA TRP A 220 -7.55 -0.31 -11.93
C TRP A 220 -6.55 0.83 -12.17
N TYR A 221 -6.99 1.77 -13.00
CA TYR A 221 -6.28 2.93 -13.49
C TYR A 221 -7.14 4.17 -13.26
N GLY A 222 -6.52 5.34 -13.37
CA GLY A 222 -7.13 6.63 -13.14
C GLY A 222 -6.33 7.49 -12.17
N PHE A 223 -6.67 8.78 -12.11
CA PHE A 223 -5.90 9.80 -11.41
C PHE A 223 -5.60 9.45 -9.95
N PHE A 224 -6.61 8.99 -9.21
CA PHE A 224 -6.44 8.50 -7.84
C PHE A 224 -6.28 6.99 -7.72
N ASN A 225 -6.59 6.20 -8.74
CA ASN A 225 -6.70 4.74 -8.60
C ASN A 225 -5.40 4.00 -8.97
N HIS A 226 -4.60 4.58 -9.87
CA HIS A 226 -3.42 3.90 -10.39
C HIS A 226 -2.39 3.62 -9.28
N GLY A 227 -2.19 2.34 -9.01
CA GLY A 227 -1.27 1.86 -7.98
C GLY A 227 -1.98 1.10 -6.86
N ASP A 228 -3.31 1.16 -6.76
CA ASP A 228 -4.04 0.32 -5.80
C ASP A 228 -4.77 -0.85 -6.47
N PHE A 229 -5.38 -1.68 -5.64
CA PHE A 229 -6.16 -2.85 -6.02
C PHE A 229 -7.34 -3.04 -5.06
N LEU A 230 -8.32 -3.83 -5.48
CA LEU A 230 -9.52 -4.06 -4.67
C LEU A 230 -9.29 -5.13 -3.59
N ILE A 231 -9.92 -4.98 -2.42
CA ILE A 231 -9.58 -5.80 -1.23
C ILE A 231 -10.32 -7.14 -1.14
N ALA A 232 -11.54 -7.24 -1.67
CA ALA A 232 -12.42 -8.37 -1.39
C ALA A 232 -13.20 -8.85 -2.62
N TRP A 233 -13.15 -10.16 -2.86
CA TRP A 233 -13.92 -10.83 -3.90
C TRP A 233 -15.30 -11.28 -3.40
N GLU A 234 -16.34 -11.13 -4.23
CA GLU A 234 -17.68 -11.65 -3.98
C GLU A 234 -17.99 -12.86 -4.87
N GLU A 235 -17.87 -14.05 -4.28
CA GLU A 235 -18.06 -15.32 -5.00
C GLU A 235 -19.47 -15.44 -5.61
N ALA A 236 -20.52 -14.92 -4.95
CA ALA A 236 -21.87 -15.00 -5.48
C ALA A 236 -22.06 -14.16 -6.76
N ALA A 237 -21.38 -13.02 -6.85
CA ALA A 237 -21.48 -12.09 -7.98
C ALA A 237 -20.37 -12.28 -9.02
N GLN A 238 -19.35 -13.10 -8.70
CA GLN A 238 -18.13 -13.27 -9.51
C GLN A 238 -17.50 -11.93 -9.88
N THR A 239 -17.42 -11.01 -8.91
CA THR A 239 -16.80 -9.70 -9.06
C THR A 239 -16.20 -9.21 -7.74
N TRP A 240 -15.43 -8.14 -7.80
CA TRP A 240 -14.89 -7.47 -6.61
C TRP A 240 -15.98 -6.66 -5.89
N ARG A 241 -15.97 -6.69 -4.56
CA ARG A 241 -16.86 -5.90 -3.72
C ARG A 241 -16.50 -4.42 -3.84
N TYR A 242 -17.52 -3.58 -4.00
CA TYR A 242 -17.36 -2.13 -4.16
C TYR A 242 -18.50 -1.38 -3.48
N HIS A 243 -18.57 -1.45 -2.15
CA HIS A 243 -19.55 -0.78 -1.30
C HIS A 243 -19.03 -0.64 0.15
N GLY A 244 -19.28 0.51 0.80
CA GLY A 244 -18.93 0.76 2.19
C GLY A 244 -17.42 0.71 2.42
N ARG A 245 -16.99 -0.10 3.38
CA ARG A 245 -15.55 -0.34 3.60
C ARG A 245 -14.92 -1.29 2.58
N TRP A 246 -15.69 -1.88 1.67
CA TRP A 246 -15.19 -2.87 0.73
C TRP A 246 -14.99 -2.21 -0.63
N GLY A 247 -13.75 -1.96 -1.00
CA GLY A 247 -13.38 -1.29 -2.25
C GLY A 247 -11.87 -1.36 -2.43
N TRP A 248 -11.24 -0.20 -2.53
CA TRP A 248 -9.78 -0.03 -2.57
C TRP A 248 -9.12 -0.57 -1.31
N CYS A 249 -7.94 -1.17 -1.47
CA CYS A 249 -7.22 -1.87 -0.43
C CYS A 249 -6.59 -0.92 0.58
N ASN A 250 -6.15 0.26 0.15
CA ASN A 250 -5.51 1.28 0.98
C ASN A 250 -4.57 0.66 2.03
N SER A 251 -3.58 -0.10 1.58
CA SER A 251 -2.56 -0.73 2.45
C SER A 251 -2.97 -1.93 3.30
N GLU A 252 -4.19 -2.47 3.24
CA GLU A 252 -4.61 -3.59 4.11
C GLU A 252 -3.69 -4.82 3.96
N TRP A 253 -2.94 -5.14 5.02
CA TRP A 253 -1.83 -6.14 5.10
C TRP A 253 -0.59 -5.87 4.24
N ASP A 254 -0.46 -4.71 3.62
CA ASP A 254 0.66 -4.32 2.76
C ASP A 254 1.13 -5.34 1.67
N PRO A 255 0.27 -5.78 0.74
CA PRO A 255 0.67 -6.61 -0.41
C PRO A 255 1.83 -6.04 -1.25
N ARG A 256 2.07 -4.73 -1.17
CA ARG A 256 3.11 -4.01 -1.92
C ARG A 256 4.51 -4.40 -1.48
N HIS A 257 4.74 -4.58 -0.18
CA HIS A 257 5.99 -5.15 0.30
C HIS A 257 6.23 -6.53 -0.33
N GLY A 258 5.17 -7.33 -0.53
CA GLY A 258 5.28 -8.61 -1.21
C GLY A 258 5.78 -8.50 -2.65
N VAL A 259 5.30 -7.50 -3.40
CA VAL A 259 5.79 -7.18 -4.75
C VAL A 259 7.26 -6.77 -4.71
N TRP A 260 7.66 -5.90 -3.77
CA TRP A 260 9.06 -5.51 -3.60
C TRP A 260 9.96 -6.70 -3.27
N ILE A 261 9.54 -7.58 -2.36
CA ILE A 261 10.29 -8.81 -2.05
C ILE A 261 10.45 -9.66 -3.32
N GLN A 262 9.41 -9.85 -4.13
CA GLN A 262 9.57 -10.63 -5.36
C GLN A 262 10.53 -9.95 -6.36
N TYR A 263 10.46 -8.63 -6.53
CA TYR A 263 11.45 -7.89 -7.32
C TYR A 263 12.88 -8.12 -6.81
N LEU A 264 13.11 -8.03 -5.49
CA LEU A 264 14.43 -8.25 -4.90
C LEU A 264 14.94 -9.69 -5.11
N ARG A 265 14.04 -10.66 -5.23
CA ARG A 265 14.37 -12.07 -5.50
C ARG A 265 14.70 -12.37 -6.95
N THR A 266 14.08 -11.67 -7.90
CA THR A 266 14.16 -11.99 -9.34
C THR A 266 14.94 -10.97 -10.16
N GLY A 267 14.96 -9.71 -9.75
CA GLY A 267 15.45 -8.57 -10.53
C GLY A 267 14.53 -8.16 -11.69
N ASP A 268 13.27 -8.63 -11.69
CA ASP A 268 12.31 -8.35 -12.75
C ASP A 268 11.84 -6.88 -12.73
N ALA A 269 12.18 -6.13 -13.78
CA ALA A 269 11.86 -4.72 -13.91
C ALA A 269 10.35 -4.44 -13.89
N ASP A 270 9.50 -5.36 -14.36
CA ASP A 270 8.04 -5.14 -14.36
C ASP A 270 7.47 -5.13 -12.93
N LEU A 271 8.08 -5.91 -12.02
CA LEU A 271 7.74 -5.89 -10.60
C LEU A 271 8.26 -4.63 -9.91
N PHE A 272 9.40 -4.08 -10.35
CA PHE A 272 9.86 -2.77 -9.88
C PHE A 272 8.84 -1.69 -10.21
N TYR A 273 8.39 -1.61 -11.47
CA TYR A 273 7.41 -0.59 -11.88
C TYR A 273 6.03 -0.79 -11.22
N LEU A 274 5.63 -2.04 -10.99
CA LEU A 274 4.44 -2.33 -10.20
C LEU A 274 4.59 -1.83 -8.75
N GLY A 275 5.68 -2.23 -8.08
CA GLY A 275 5.97 -1.81 -6.71
C GLY A 275 6.08 -0.29 -6.56
N GLU A 276 6.71 0.39 -7.52
CA GLU A 276 6.82 1.85 -7.58
C GLU A 276 5.42 2.49 -7.65
N ALA A 277 4.58 2.07 -8.62
CA ALA A 277 3.24 2.62 -8.78
C ALA A 277 2.41 2.44 -7.51
N MET A 278 2.45 1.24 -6.91
CA MET A 278 1.66 0.96 -5.70
C MET A 278 2.18 1.72 -4.47
N THR A 279 3.49 1.90 -4.37
CA THR A 279 4.08 2.65 -3.26
C THR A 279 3.73 4.13 -3.38
N ARG A 280 3.93 4.74 -4.54
CA ARG A 280 3.64 6.17 -4.77
C ARG A 280 2.16 6.49 -4.60
N HIS A 281 1.26 5.60 -5.02
CA HIS A 281 -0.16 5.70 -4.71
C HIS A 281 -0.40 5.82 -3.21
N SER A 282 0.16 4.91 -2.42
CA SER A 282 -0.09 4.90 -0.97
C SER A 282 0.59 6.04 -0.19
N VAL A 283 1.75 6.47 -0.65
CA VAL A 283 2.49 7.62 -0.10
C VAL A 283 1.70 8.91 -0.26
N ASP A 284 0.86 9.05 -1.31
CA ASP A 284 0.15 10.29 -1.60
C ASP A 284 -1.38 10.21 -1.39
N VAL A 285 -2.04 9.23 -2.02
CA VAL A 285 -3.51 9.17 -2.13
C VAL A 285 -4.12 8.55 -0.87
N ASP A 286 -3.54 7.44 -0.40
CA ASP A 286 -4.02 6.74 0.79
C ASP A 286 -3.57 7.38 2.10
N THR A 287 -2.76 8.45 2.07
CA THR A 287 -2.20 9.08 3.26
C THR A 287 -2.77 10.48 3.47
N CYS A 288 -3.08 10.81 4.73
CA CYS A 288 -3.49 12.17 5.08
C CYS A 288 -2.25 13.04 5.32
N HIS A 289 -2.03 14.06 4.48
CA HIS A 289 -0.88 14.98 4.60
C HIS A 289 -1.23 16.28 5.34
N TRP A 290 -2.51 16.61 5.45
CA TRP A 290 -2.95 17.84 6.08
C TRP A 290 -4.40 17.77 6.55
N HIS A 291 -4.66 18.18 7.80
CA HIS A 291 -6.04 18.30 8.27
C HIS A 291 -6.16 19.40 9.34
N PRO A 292 -7.03 20.42 9.16
CA PRO A 292 -7.05 21.61 10.03
C PRO A 292 -7.75 21.33 11.36
N PHE A 293 -8.80 20.50 11.35
CA PHE A 293 -9.58 20.15 12.56
C PHE A 293 -9.09 18.89 13.25
N ARG A 294 -8.35 18.03 12.55
CA ARG A 294 -7.82 16.74 13.03
C ARG A 294 -6.35 16.59 12.69
N PRO A 295 -5.47 17.47 13.17
CA PRO A 295 -4.04 17.40 12.85
C PRO A 295 -3.37 16.08 13.28
N TYR A 296 -4.01 15.30 14.16
CA TYR A 296 -3.56 13.96 14.54
C TYR A 296 -3.78 12.89 13.46
N PHE A 297 -4.58 13.15 12.42
CA PHE A 297 -4.70 12.29 11.23
C PHE A 297 -3.49 12.36 10.31
N VAL A 298 -2.75 13.48 10.35
CA VAL A 298 -1.61 13.70 9.45
C VAL A 298 -0.54 12.62 9.66
N GLY A 299 -0.11 12.01 8.55
CA GLY A 299 0.83 10.88 8.50
C GLY A 299 0.19 9.50 8.62
N GLY A 300 -1.11 9.41 8.89
CA GLY A 300 -1.85 8.15 8.91
C GLY A 300 -2.41 7.78 7.54
N CYS A 301 -2.46 6.49 7.24
CA CYS A 301 -3.14 5.97 6.04
C CYS A 301 -4.62 5.74 6.30
N TYR A 302 -5.46 6.16 5.36
CA TYR A 302 -6.88 5.86 5.31
C TYR A 302 -7.10 4.35 5.24
N ARG A 303 -8.09 3.84 5.97
CA ARG A 303 -8.48 2.43 5.85
C ARG A 303 -9.15 2.17 4.49
N HIS A 304 -9.06 0.91 4.04
CA HIS A 304 -9.76 0.39 2.87
C HIS A 304 -11.24 0.82 2.80
N SER A 305 -11.65 1.40 1.67
CA SER A 305 -13.02 1.86 1.41
C SER A 305 -13.30 2.07 -0.08
N VAL A 306 -14.53 2.46 -0.43
CA VAL A 306 -14.93 2.71 -1.84
C VAL A 306 -14.16 3.87 -2.47
N ASP A 307 -13.92 4.96 -1.74
CA ASP A 307 -12.93 5.97 -2.12
C ASP A 307 -11.64 5.74 -1.32
N HIS A 308 -10.50 6.22 -1.84
CA HIS A 308 -9.23 6.13 -1.12
C HIS A 308 -9.19 6.91 0.20
N PHE A 309 -10.09 7.87 0.37
CA PHE A 309 -10.18 8.77 1.54
C PHE A 309 -11.58 8.77 2.19
N SER A 310 -12.40 7.73 1.97
CA SER A 310 -13.76 7.61 2.54
C SER A 310 -13.83 6.84 3.87
N ASP A 311 -12.70 6.53 4.48
CA ASP A 311 -12.60 6.03 5.86
C ASP A 311 -11.61 6.87 6.67
N GLU A 312 -11.28 6.47 7.90
CA GLU A 312 -10.42 7.25 8.79
C GLU A 312 -8.93 6.85 8.66
N PRO A 313 -8.00 7.81 8.75
CA PRO A 313 -6.57 7.54 8.91
C PRO A 313 -6.24 6.86 10.22
N VAL A 314 -5.55 5.71 10.14
CA VAL A 314 -5.43 4.84 11.30
C VAL A 314 -4.15 4.03 11.36
N ALA A 315 -3.60 3.86 12.56
CA ALA A 315 -2.34 3.14 12.77
C ALA A 315 -2.40 1.66 12.35
N SER A 316 -3.55 0.99 12.43
CA SER A 316 -3.63 -0.41 11.99
C SER A 316 -3.54 -0.62 10.48
N HIS A 317 -3.67 0.43 9.68
CA HIS A 317 -3.54 0.37 8.21
C HIS A 317 -2.41 1.26 7.68
N THR A 318 -1.65 1.90 8.58
CA THR A 318 -0.44 2.64 8.21
C THR A 318 0.75 1.67 8.22
N PHE A 319 1.10 1.13 7.05
CA PHE A 319 2.22 0.21 6.86
C PHE A 319 3.37 0.92 6.12
N LEU A 320 4.59 0.83 6.65
CA LEU A 320 5.75 1.54 6.11
C LEU A 320 6.73 0.64 5.34
N ASP A 321 6.56 -0.68 5.35
CA ASP A 321 7.54 -1.62 4.80
C ASP A 321 7.81 -1.36 3.33
N ASN A 322 6.75 -1.28 2.52
CA ASN A 322 6.88 -0.95 1.10
C ASN A 322 7.46 0.45 0.85
N TRP A 323 7.23 1.43 1.75
CA TRP A 323 7.81 2.77 1.65
C TRP A 323 9.31 2.76 1.91
N ILE A 324 9.76 1.95 2.90
CA ILE A 324 11.17 1.73 3.19
C ILE A 324 11.86 1.02 2.03
N ASP A 325 11.25 -0.03 1.48
CA ASP A 325 11.77 -0.74 0.30
C ASP A 325 11.96 0.24 -0.87
N HIS A 326 10.93 1.02 -1.18
CA HIS A 326 10.98 2.02 -2.24
C HIS A 326 12.08 3.05 -1.99
N TYR A 327 12.13 3.66 -0.80
CA TYR A 327 13.13 4.67 -0.46
C TYR A 327 14.56 4.12 -0.55
N TYR A 328 14.82 2.92 -0.05
CA TYR A 328 16.15 2.30 -0.13
C TYR A 328 16.57 1.97 -1.55
N LEU A 329 15.62 1.65 -2.43
CA LEU A 329 15.89 1.33 -3.84
C LEU A 329 16.06 2.58 -4.71
N THR A 330 15.29 3.63 -4.46
CA THR A 330 15.19 4.78 -5.38
C THR A 330 15.80 6.06 -4.83
N GLY A 331 15.94 6.18 -3.51
CA GLY A 331 16.30 7.43 -2.85
C GLY A 331 15.22 8.51 -2.95
N ASP A 332 13.97 8.13 -3.26
CA ASP A 332 12.87 9.07 -3.45
C ASP A 332 12.59 9.92 -2.20
N LEU A 333 12.84 11.22 -2.32
CA LEU A 333 12.75 12.15 -1.19
C LEU A 333 11.32 12.44 -0.77
N ARG A 334 10.33 12.27 -1.66
CA ARG A 334 8.90 12.38 -1.31
C ARG A 334 8.49 11.23 -0.37
N THR A 335 8.93 10.02 -0.67
CA THR A 335 8.74 8.86 0.21
C THR A 335 9.38 9.09 1.58
N LEU A 336 10.59 9.66 1.63
CA LEU A 336 11.24 10.02 2.90
C LEU A 336 10.45 11.09 3.69
N GLU A 337 9.93 12.12 3.02
CA GLU A 337 9.08 13.12 3.66
C GLU A 337 7.87 12.48 4.34
N VAL A 338 7.16 11.59 3.63
CA VAL A 338 5.96 10.93 4.15
C VAL A 338 6.29 9.88 5.22
N LEU A 339 7.45 9.21 5.14
CA LEU A 339 7.96 8.38 6.24
C LEU A 339 8.11 9.20 7.53
N CYS A 340 8.62 10.42 7.45
CA CYS A 340 8.72 11.32 8.61
C CYS A 340 7.34 11.76 9.12
N GLU A 341 6.40 12.08 8.24
CA GLU A 341 5.00 12.38 8.61
C GLU A 341 4.36 11.21 9.38
N ALA A 342 4.51 9.98 8.88
CA ALA A 342 4.02 8.77 9.53
C ALA A 342 4.75 8.47 10.85
N GLY A 343 6.06 8.74 10.92
CA GLY A 343 6.81 8.67 12.18
C GLY A 343 6.20 9.60 13.23
N ASP A 344 5.90 10.85 12.86
CA ASP A 344 5.25 11.82 13.75
C ASP A 344 3.82 11.39 14.14
N PHE A 345 3.08 10.75 13.23
CA PHE A 345 1.80 10.11 13.52
C PHE A 345 1.93 9.02 14.60
N PHE A 346 2.90 8.12 14.47
CA PHE A 346 3.15 7.07 15.45
C PHE A 346 3.67 7.61 16.80
N LEU A 347 4.47 8.68 16.81
CA LEU A 347 4.87 9.36 18.05
C LEU A 347 3.66 9.90 18.84
N ARG A 348 2.58 10.26 18.14
CA ARG A 348 1.33 10.72 18.76
C ARG A 348 0.43 9.58 19.23
N TYR A 349 0.65 8.34 18.81
CA TYR A 349 -0.15 7.19 19.24
C TYR A 349 -0.16 7.07 20.77
N ARG A 350 -1.34 6.88 21.35
CA ARG A 350 -1.55 6.68 22.79
C ARG A 350 -2.30 5.37 23.03
N TRP A 351 -2.15 4.86 24.23
CA TRP A 351 -2.91 3.72 24.73
C TRP A 351 -3.37 3.98 26.16
N THR A 352 -4.30 3.16 26.63
CA THR A 352 -4.78 3.21 28.00
C THR A 352 -4.13 2.12 28.86
N GLU A 353 -3.68 2.51 30.05
CA GLU A 353 -3.21 1.57 31.09
C GLU A 353 -4.38 1.07 31.97
N ASP A 354 -5.59 1.61 31.75
CA ASP A 354 -6.80 1.19 32.45
C ASP A 354 -7.30 -0.14 31.89
N ALA A 355 -7.14 -1.17 32.71
CA ALA A 355 -7.49 -2.56 32.46
C ALA A 355 -8.96 -2.79 32.09
N ARG A 356 -9.87 -1.83 32.34
CA ARG A 356 -11.28 -1.92 31.95
C ARG A 356 -11.50 -1.77 30.45
N PHE A 357 -10.57 -1.13 29.75
CA PHE A 357 -10.67 -0.84 28.33
C PHE A 357 -9.74 -1.75 27.53
N SER A 358 -10.06 -1.92 26.25
CA SER A 358 -9.20 -2.60 25.28
C SER A 358 -9.03 -1.72 24.06
N PHE A 359 -7.93 -1.92 23.34
CA PHE A 359 -7.65 -1.20 22.09
C PHE A 359 -7.12 -2.17 21.02
N SER A 360 -6.84 -1.65 19.83
CA SER A 360 -6.43 -2.47 18.69
C SER A 360 -5.00 -2.98 18.84
N LEU A 361 -4.81 -4.31 18.87
CA LEU A 361 -3.48 -4.94 18.82
C LEU A 361 -2.72 -4.50 17.56
N ARG A 362 -3.41 -4.41 16.42
CA ARG A 362 -2.82 -4.03 15.14
C ARG A 362 -2.25 -2.62 15.18
N SER A 363 -2.95 -1.69 15.82
CA SER A 363 -2.53 -0.29 15.87
C SER A 363 -1.25 -0.13 16.70
N ILE A 364 -1.16 -0.75 17.88
CA ILE A 364 0.09 -0.69 18.67
C ILE A 364 1.23 -1.49 18.03
N ALA A 365 0.92 -2.57 17.32
CA ALA A 365 1.88 -3.36 16.55
C ALA A 365 2.51 -2.54 15.41
N ASN A 366 1.68 -1.93 14.56
CA ASN A 366 2.16 -1.07 13.48
C ASN A 366 2.82 0.20 14.02
N THR A 367 2.42 0.70 15.19
CA THR A 367 3.16 1.78 15.86
C THR A 367 4.59 1.35 16.20
N LEU A 368 4.78 0.17 16.81
CA LEU A 368 6.13 -0.34 17.08
C LEU A 368 6.95 -0.47 15.79
N ARG A 369 6.38 -1.14 14.79
CA ARG A 369 7.01 -1.42 13.51
C ARG A 369 7.37 -0.14 12.76
N GLY A 370 6.43 0.80 12.65
CA GLY A 370 6.61 2.07 11.96
C GLY A 370 7.68 2.94 12.61
N LEU A 371 7.68 3.06 13.94
CA LEU A 371 8.72 3.79 14.66
C LEU A 371 10.12 3.22 14.40
N LEU A 372 10.25 1.90 14.33
CA LEU A 372 11.53 1.25 14.05
C LEU A 372 12.02 1.51 12.63
N TYR A 373 11.14 1.47 11.64
CA TYR A 373 11.48 1.79 10.27
C TYR A 373 11.90 3.24 10.09
N VAL A 374 11.16 4.19 10.67
CA VAL A 374 11.54 5.60 10.58
C VAL A 374 12.84 5.85 11.33
N PHE A 375 13.08 5.19 12.47
CA PHE A 375 14.38 5.24 13.14
C PHE A 375 15.51 4.73 12.23
N GLU A 376 15.32 3.60 11.55
CA GLU A 376 16.33 3.04 10.64
C GLU A 376 16.66 4.00 9.49
N ALA A 377 15.64 4.58 8.86
CA ALA A 377 15.80 5.47 7.72
C ALA A 377 16.38 6.85 8.10
N THR A 378 16.06 7.38 9.29
CA THR A 378 16.42 8.75 9.68
C THR A 378 17.56 8.85 10.69
N GLY A 379 17.78 7.81 11.49
CA GLY A 379 18.67 7.83 12.65
C GLY A 379 18.16 8.68 13.82
N GLU A 380 16.92 9.19 13.78
CA GLU A 380 16.40 10.06 14.84
C GLU A 380 16.01 9.27 16.09
N GLN A 381 16.78 9.48 17.17
CA GLN A 381 16.66 8.71 18.41
C GLN A 381 15.26 8.72 19.06
N ARG A 382 14.48 9.81 18.88
CA ARG A 382 13.12 9.93 19.43
C ARG A 382 12.20 8.78 19.03
N TYR A 383 12.38 8.23 17.83
CA TYR A 383 11.58 7.11 17.34
C TYR A 383 11.94 5.80 18.04
N MET A 384 13.23 5.52 18.22
CA MET A 384 13.69 4.34 18.97
C MET A 384 13.29 4.42 20.44
N ASP A 385 13.43 5.59 21.08
CA ASP A 385 13.02 5.79 22.48
C ASP A 385 11.52 5.47 22.66
N ARG A 386 10.68 5.97 21.74
CA ARG A 386 9.25 5.64 21.73
C ARG A 386 8.98 4.18 21.42
N ALA A 387 9.72 3.57 20.48
CA ALA A 387 9.58 2.15 20.14
C ALA A 387 9.87 1.25 21.35
N VAL A 388 10.85 1.60 22.19
CA VAL A 388 11.13 0.90 23.45
C VAL A 388 9.92 0.93 24.39
N GLU A 389 9.31 2.10 24.60
CA GLU A 389 8.11 2.23 25.45
C GLU A 389 6.93 1.38 24.92
N VAL A 390 6.73 1.41 23.60
CA VAL A 390 5.67 0.63 22.93
C VAL A 390 5.94 -0.87 23.06
N PHE A 391 7.17 -1.32 22.83
CA PHE A 391 7.56 -2.72 23.00
C PHE A 391 7.34 -3.18 24.45
N GLU A 392 7.68 -2.36 25.44
CA GLU A 392 7.47 -2.71 26.85
C GLU A 392 5.98 -2.85 27.20
N ALA A 393 5.11 -2.03 26.62
CA ALA A 393 3.67 -2.19 26.75
C ALA A 393 3.18 -3.51 26.10
N ILE A 394 3.63 -3.80 24.87
CA ILE A 394 3.35 -5.06 24.16
C ILE A 394 3.77 -6.28 24.98
N ALA A 395 5.00 -6.26 25.52
CA ALA A 395 5.57 -7.36 26.29
C ALA A 395 4.78 -7.64 27.56
N ARG A 396 4.34 -6.59 28.29
CA ARG A 396 3.46 -6.74 29.47
C ARG A 396 2.10 -7.34 29.12
N GLY A 397 1.55 -6.99 27.95
CA GLY A 397 0.28 -7.53 27.46
C GLY A 397 0.33 -8.98 26.98
N GLN A 398 1.49 -9.66 26.94
CA GLN A 398 1.60 -11.04 26.47
C GLN A 398 1.00 -12.04 27.47
N ASN A 399 0.15 -12.95 26.98
CA ASN A 399 -0.51 -14.01 27.76
C ASN A 399 0.50 -15.01 28.33
N GLU A 400 0.11 -15.75 29.37
CA GLU A 400 0.95 -16.82 29.92
C GLU A 400 1.29 -17.90 28.89
N ASP A 401 0.34 -18.19 27.99
CA ASP A 401 0.50 -19.12 26.87
C ASP A 401 1.33 -18.54 25.69
N GLY A 402 1.76 -17.27 25.77
CA GLY A 402 2.54 -16.59 24.73
C GLY A 402 1.72 -15.83 23.68
N SER A 403 0.39 -15.96 23.69
CA SER A 403 -0.50 -15.24 22.77
C SER A 403 -0.81 -13.80 23.19
N TRP A 404 -1.52 -13.07 22.33
CA TRP A 404 -2.15 -11.79 22.62
C TRP A 404 -3.61 -11.78 22.18
N HIS A 405 -4.39 -10.94 22.83
CA HIS A 405 -5.75 -10.66 22.43
C HIS A 405 -5.77 -9.59 21.33
N LYS A 406 -6.56 -9.82 20.27
CA LYS A 406 -6.87 -8.86 19.20
C LYS A 406 -7.35 -7.53 19.77
N ARG A 407 -8.22 -7.63 20.78
CA ARG A 407 -8.64 -6.54 21.66
C ARG A 407 -7.61 -6.47 22.78
N PHE A 408 -6.53 -5.74 22.52
CA PHE A 408 -5.34 -5.74 23.35
C PHE A 408 -5.55 -4.98 24.67
N GLN A 409 -4.97 -5.52 25.73
CA GLN A 409 -4.98 -5.01 27.09
C GLN A 409 -3.61 -5.28 27.73
N ILE A 410 -3.17 -4.39 28.62
CA ILE A 410 -1.83 -4.47 29.21
C ILE A 410 -1.83 -5.22 30.56
N SER A 411 -2.94 -5.23 31.31
CA SER A 411 -2.85 -5.30 32.79
C SER A 411 -3.98 -6.03 33.56
N THR A 412 -4.74 -6.98 33.00
CA THR A 412 -5.64 -7.83 33.82
C THR A 412 -5.14 -9.26 34.02
N PRO A 413 -5.29 -9.84 35.24
CA PRO A 413 -5.15 -11.28 35.47
C PRO A 413 -6.19 -12.10 34.68
N ASP A 414 -7.41 -11.59 34.58
CA ASP A 414 -8.51 -12.15 33.79
C ASP A 414 -8.63 -11.36 32.48
N ARG A 415 -8.00 -11.87 31.42
CA ARG A 415 -7.79 -11.15 30.15
C ARG A 415 -8.98 -11.18 29.20
N LEU A 416 -10.20 -11.08 29.73
CA LEU A 416 -11.39 -10.93 28.92
C LEU A 416 -11.65 -9.43 28.69
N PRO A 417 -11.51 -8.91 27.46
CA PRO A 417 -11.70 -7.51 27.19
C PRO A 417 -13.20 -7.18 27.28
N SER A 418 -13.53 -6.18 28.09
CA SER A 418 -14.88 -5.64 28.10
C SER A 418 -15.17 -4.96 26.76
N GLN A 419 -16.25 -5.38 26.12
CA GLN A 419 -16.86 -4.74 24.97
C GLN A 419 -17.84 -3.66 25.47
N LEU A 420 -17.36 -2.70 26.27
CA LEU A 420 -18.15 -1.49 26.50
C LEU A 420 -18.59 -0.95 25.12
N PRO A 421 -19.82 -0.44 24.98
CA PRO A 421 -20.57 -0.40 23.71
C PRO A 421 -20.05 0.55 22.63
N PHE A 422 -18.78 0.94 22.68
CA PHE A 422 -17.99 1.35 21.51
C PHE A 422 -17.97 0.17 20.52
N GLY A 423 -18.90 0.18 19.57
CA GLY A 423 -19.12 -0.94 18.64
C GLY A 423 -17.83 -1.48 18.01
N MET A 424 -17.79 -2.80 17.80
CA MET A 424 -16.91 -3.49 16.82
C MET A 424 -15.57 -2.81 16.48
N ALA A 425 -14.55 -3.00 17.31
CA ALA A 425 -13.11 -2.89 17.01
C ALA A 425 -12.70 -1.76 16.06
N THR A 426 -13.36 -0.61 16.13
CA THR A 426 -12.96 0.57 15.38
C THR A 426 -11.93 1.33 16.19
N GLU A 427 -10.96 1.89 15.50
CA GLU A 427 -9.94 2.78 16.06
C GLU A 427 -10.54 4.05 16.67
N GLY A 428 -11.80 4.35 16.34
CA GLY A 428 -12.65 5.30 17.07
C GLY A 428 -12.83 4.98 18.56
N THR A 429 -12.64 3.73 19.02
CA THR A 429 -12.60 3.40 20.46
C THR A 429 -11.36 4.00 21.13
N THR A 430 -10.21 3.97 20.45
CA THR A 430 -8.98 4.60 20.94
C THR A 430 -9.18 6.10 21.06
N PHE A 431 -9.77 6.74 20.04
CA PHE A 431 -10.06 8.17 20.06
C PHE A 431 -11.13 8.58 21.10
N ALA A 432 -12.20 7.80 21.24
CA ALA A 432 -13.22 8.04 22.28
C ALA A 432 -12.62 7.94 23.69
N VAL A 433 -11.71 6.99 23.93
CA VAL A 433 -10.94 6.89 25.17
C VAL A 433 -9.98 8.08 25.33
N GLU A 434 -9.27 8.50 24.26
CA GLU A 434 -8.38 9.67 24.26
C GLU A 434 -9.14 10.97 24.60
N LEU A 435 -10.37 11.12 24.12
CA LEU A 435 -11.23 12.27 24.40
C LEU A 435 -11.96 12.18 25.75
N GLY A 436 -11.85 11.05 26.47
CA GLY A 436 -12.61 10.80 27.69
C GLY A 436 -14.13 10.74 27.45
N ALA A 437 -14.56 10.35 26.26
CA ALA A 437 -15.97 10.25 25.91
C ALA A 437 -16.65 9.13 26.73
N PRO A 438 -17.89 9.34 27.19
CA PRO A 438 -18.65 8.29 27.86
C PRO A 438 -18.94 7.13 26.89
N ALA A 439 -19.03 5.91 27.41
CA ALA A 439 -19.49 4.78 26.62
C ALA A 439 -20.95 4.98 26.18
N PHE A 440 -21.32 4.42 25.02
CA PHE A 440 -22.72 4.34 24.61
C PHE A 440 -23.58 3.64 25.69
N THR A 441 -24.87 3.90 25.69
CA THR A 441 -25.88 3.15 26.43
C THR A 441 -26.29 1.91 25.63
N ASP A 442 -26.89 0.92 26.29
CA ASP A 442 -27.45 -0.25 25.58
C ASP A 442 -28.53 0.18 24.57
N GLU A 443 -29.29 1.24 24.88
CA GLU A 443 -30.31 1.82 24.00
C GLU A 443 -29.68 2.43 22.74
N GLU A 444 -28.64 3.25 22.88
CA GLU A 444 -27.89 3.80 21.74
C GLU A 444 -27.26 2.69 20.90
N HIS A 445 -26.72 1.64 21.53
CA HIS A 445 -26.14 0.52 20.81
C HIS A 445 -27.20 -0.23 19.98
N LEU A 446 -28.36 -0.53 20.56
CA LEU A 446 -29.46 -1.19 19.85
C LEU A 446 -30.04 -0.32 18.73
N ALA A 447 -30.12 1.00 18.95
CA ALA A 447 -30.52 1.95 17.92
C ALA A 447 -29.55 1.95 16.72
N LEU A 448 -28.24 1.77 16.96
CA LEU A 448 -27.21 1.71 15.91
C LEU A 448 -27.09 0.33 15.24
N SER A 449 -27.17 -0.76 16.01
CA SER A 449 -26.95 -2.13 15.51
C SER A 449 -28.21 -2.83 15.01
N GLY A 450 -29.39 -2.29 15.33
CA GLY A 450 -30.68 -2.94 15.20
C GLY A 450 -30.91 -4.07 16.22
N ASP A 451 -32.17 -4.46 16.42
CA ASP A 451 -32.61 -5.44 17.43
C ASP A 451 -32.10 -6.88 17.23
N LYS A 452 -31.31 -7.14 16.19
CA LYS A 452 -30.93 -8.50 15.75
C LYS A 452 -29.57 -8.98 16.30
N LYS A 453 -28.74 -8.10 16.87
CA LYS A 453 -27.42 -8.49 17.40
C LYS A 453 -27.39 -8.38 18.93
N PRO A 454 -27.07 -9.45 19.68
CA PRO A 454 -26.94 -9.38 21.12
C PRO A 454 -25.75 -8.50 21.52
N ILE A 455 -25.93 -7.62 22.51
CA ILE A 455 -24.84 -6.86 23.12
C ILE A 455 -23.94 -7.84 23.86
N ARG A 456 -22.79 -8.17 23.28
CA ARG A 456 -21.75 -8.94 23.96
C ARG A 456 -20.91 -7.95 24.78
N ARG A 457 -20.86 -8.11 26.10
CA ARG A 457 -20.05 -7.27 27.00
C ARG A 457 -18.68 -7.83 27.31
N GLU A 458 -18.49 -9.13 27.12
CA GLU A 458 -17.20 -9.83 27.21
C GLU A 458 -17.05 -10.68 25.95
N VAL A 459 -15.85 -10.65 25.35
CA VAL A 459 -15.54 -11.49 24.19
C VAL A 459 -15.18 -12.89 24.68
N PRO A 460 -15.67 -13.97 24.07
CA PRO A 460 -15.19 -15.32 24.37
C PRO A 460 -13.69 -15.48 24.07
N ILE A 461 -12.97 -16.35 24.79
CA ILE A 461 -11.51 -16.49 24.67
C ILE A 461 -11.09 -16.96 23.26
N GLU A 462 -11.92 -17.78 22.63
CA GLU A 462 -11.78 -18.29 21.28
C GLU A 462 -11.86 -17.17 20.22
N ASP A 463 -12.65 -16.12 20.48
CA ASP A 463 -12.87 -14.99 19.57
C ASP A 463 -11.77 -13.91 19.72
N GLN A 464 -10.84 -14.06 20.66
CA GLN A 464 -9.85 -13.04 20.99
C GLN A 464 -8.49 -13.25 20.32
N LYS A 465 -8.16 -14.44 19.80
CA LYS A 465 -6.79 -14.75 19.35
C LYS A 465 -6.66 -14.56 17.83
N GLY A 466 -5.45 -14.27 17.34
CA GLY A 466 -5.11 -14.50 15.92
C GLY A 466 -4.68 -13.33 15.02
N TYR A 467 -4.25 -12.19 15.55
CA TYR A 467 -3.70 -11.09 14.73
C TYR A 467 -2.21 -10.77 15.01
N GLN A 468 -1.55 -11.62 15.80
CA GLN A 468 -0.18 -11.37 16.26
C GLN A 468 0.91 -11.73 15.23
N THR A 469 0.63 -12.49 14.17
CA THR A 469 1.66 -12.86 13.15
C THR A 469 2.12 -11.65 12.34
N HIS A 470 1.36 -11.28 11.30
CA HIS A 470 1.74 -10.27 10.33
C HIS A 470 1.95 -8.88 10.95
N TYR A 471 1.13 -8.50 11.93
CA TYR A 471 1.24 -7.17 12.53
C TYR A 471 2.34 -7.10 13.58
N LEU A 472 2.23 -7.94 14.62
CA LEU A 472 3.00 -7.76 15.84
C LEU A 472 4.39 -8.39 15.75
N LEU A 473 4.49 -9.64 15.28
CA LEU A 473 5.75 -10.36 15.32
C LEU A 473 6.80 -9.78 14.38
N ILE A 474 6.41 -9.19 13.25
CA ILE A 474 7.35 -8.46 12.38
C ILE A 474 8.04 -7.33 13.14
N GLY A 475 7.27 -6.51 13.86
CA GLY A 475 7.82 -5.42 14.69
C GLY A 475 8.71 -5.91 15.82
N ILE A 476 8.34 -7.00 16.52
CA ILE A 476 9.16 -7.58 17.59
C ILE A 476 10.46 -8.19 17.04
N GLU A 477 10.41 -8.86 15.89
CA GLU A 477 11.60 -9.39 15.21
C GLU A 477 12.55 -8.25 14.84
N LEU A 478 12.03 -7.19 14.21
CA LEU A 478 12.79 -6.01 13.84
C LEU A 478 13.43 -5.35 15.06
N PHE A 479 12.66 -5.16 16.14
CA PHE A 479 13.14 -4.63 17.42
C PHE A 479 14.28 -5.47 17.99
N HIS A 480 14.14 -6.81 18.00
CA HIS A 480 15.19 -7.70 18.49
C HIS A 480 16.45 -7.61 17.62
N ARG A 481 16.32 -7.59 16.28
CA ARG A 481 17.46 -7.45 15.37
C ARG A 481 18.21 -6.13 15.57
N MET A 482 17.50 -5.03 15.79
CA MET A 482 18.09 -3.71 15.99
C MET A 482 18.76 -3.54 17.36
N THR A 483 18.25 -4.21 18.40
CA THR A 483 18.67 -3.95 19.79
C THR A 483 19.45 -5.09 20.44
N GLY A 484 19.36 -6.32 19.92
CA GLY A 484 19.91 -7.53 20.55
C GLY A 484 19.26 -7.91 21.90
N ARG A 485 18.14 -7.26 22.26
CA ARG A 485 17.47 -7.43 23.56
C ARG A 485 16.93 -8.85 23.76
N GLN A 486 17.44 -9.52 24.78
CA GLN A 486 17.08 -10.91 25.08
C GLN A 486 15.65 -11.08 25.59
N ASP A 487 15.06 -10.04 26.18
CA ASP A 487 13.65 -10.06 26.55
C ASP A 487 12.74 -10.00 25.31
N ALA A 488 13.11 -9.26 24.26
CA ALA A 488 12.42 -9.30 22.98
C ALA A 488 12.47 -10.69 22.34
N ALA A 489 13.64 -11.34 22.32
CA ALA A 489 13.77 -12.72 21.85
C ALA A 489 12.87 -13.70 22.62
N ARG A 490 12.78 -13.56 23.95
CA ARG A 490 11.89 -14.40 24.78
C ARG A 490 10.41 -14.16 24.49
N VAL A 491 9.99 -12.90 24.39
CA VAL A 491 8.61 -12.52 24.06
C VAL A 491 8.24 -13.09 22.68
N TYR A 492 9.11 -12.91 21.70
CA TYR A 492 8.94 -13.43 20.34
C TYR A 492 8.79 -14.96 20.33
N ARG A 493 9.74 -15.67 20.94
CA ARG A 493 9.75 -17.14 20.96
C ARG A 493 8.48 -17.71 21.59
N ARG A 494 8.03 -17.18 22.73
CA ARG A 494 6.80 -17.66 23.39
C ARG A 494 5.59 -17.56 22.47
N ALA A 495 5.52 -16.52 21.65
CA ALA A 495 4.45 -16.36 20.67
C ALA A 495 4.54 -17.36 19.51
N VAL A 496 5.76 -17.67 19.05
CA VAL A 496 5.96 -18.71 18.03
C VAL A 496 5.61 -20.09 18.59
N ASP A 497 6.06 -20.40 19.80
CA ASP A 497 5.75 -21.66 20.49
C ASP A 497 4.23 -21.86 20.64
N TRP A 498 3.48 -20.78 20.90
CA TRP A 498 2.02 -20.80 20.91
C TRP A 498 1.42 -21.29 19.58
N PHE A 499 1.91 -20.80 18.44
CA PHE A 499 1.47 -21.25 17.12
C PHE A 499 1.85 -22.70 16.81
N CYS A 500 2.73 -23.30 17.59
CA CYS A 500 3.11 -24.71 17.49
C CYS A 500 2.36 -25.60 18.50
N GLY A 501 1.34 -25.09 19.20
CA GLY A 501 0.59 -25.86 20.23
C GLY A 501 1.22 -25.80 21.62
N GLY A 502 2.10 -24.83 21.88
CA GLY A 502 2.80 -24.63 23.17
C GLY A 502 4.09 -25.45 23.30
N ASP A 503 4.20 -26.60 22.63
CA ASP A 503 5.45 -27.33 22.42
C ASP A 503 5.56 -27.76 20.95
N PRO A 504 6.58 -27.32 20.20
CA PRO A 504 6.78 -27.73 18.81
C PRO A 504 6.95 -29.25 18.61
N GLY A 505 7.16 -30.02 19.68
CA GLY A 505 7.15 -31.49 19.65
C GLY A 505 5.77 -32.12 19.43
N GLN A 506 4.69 -31.35 19.53
CA GLN A 506 3.32 -31.85 19.31
C GLN A 506 2.92 -31.92 17.82
N GLY A 507 3.81 -31.52 16.91
CA GLY A 507 3.60 -31.56 15.46
C GLY A 507 2.97 -30.29 14.88
N SER A 508 2.68 -30.31 13.58
CA SER A 508 2.21 -29.14 12.81
C SER A 508 0.70 -28.95 12.77
N GLU A 509 -0.08 -29.84 13.41
CA GLU A 509 -1.55 -29.82 13.32
C GLU A 509 -2.13 -28.49 13.82
N PHE A 510 -1.70 -28.03 15.01
CA PHE A 510 -2.16 -26.75 15.54
C PHE A 510 -1.79 -25.60 14.61
N ALA A 511 -0.55 -25.55 14.11
CA ALA A 511 -0.07 -24.50 13.21
C ALA A 511 -0.90 -24.42 11.91
N ARG A 512 -1.24 -25.57 11.31
CA ARG A 512 -2.05 -25.64 10.08
C ARG A 512 -3.50 -25.24 10.30
N GLN A 513 -4.09 -25.55 11.46
CA GLN A 513 -5.47 -25.21 11.80
C GLN A 513 -5.70 -23.71 11.99
N GLN A 514 -4.64 -22.92 12.21
CA GLN A 514 -4.81 -21.49 12.45
C GLN A 514 -5.00 -20.65 11.17
N HIS A 515 -4.84 -21.23 9.99
CA HIS A 515 -5.10 -20.58 8.70
C HIS A 515 -4.40 -19.22 8.47
N TYR A 516 -3.20 -19.00 9.02
CA TYR A 516 -2.45 -17.75 8.82
C TYR A 516 -1.77 -17.63 7.44
N GLY A 517 -1.98 -18.59 6.54
CA GLY A 517 -1.28 -18.64 5.25
C GLY A 517 0.25 -18.76 5.43
N GLY A 518 1.01 -18.16 4.52
CA GLY A 518 2.47 -18.28 4.49
C GLY A 518 3.20 -17.51 5.60
N ILE A 519 2.55 -16.59 6.33
CA ILE A 519 3.26 -15.62 7.18
C ILE A 519 4.01 -16.31 8.33
N LEU A 520 3.46 -17.41 8.83
CA LEU A 520 4.04 -18.16 9.94
C LEU A 520 5.42 -18.74 9.58
N CYS A 521 5.69 -18.98 8.29
CA CYS A 521 6.96 -19.48 7.78
C CYS A 521 8.15 -18.59 8.20
N ARG A 522 8.01 -17.25 8.15
CA ARG A 522 9.06 -16.34 8.61
C ARG A 522 9.33 -16.52 10.09
N HIS A 523 8.27 -16.61 10.89
CA HIS A 523 8.43 -16.68 12.34
C HIS A 523 9.04 -17.99 12.80
N LEU A 524 8.68 -19.10 12.15
CA LEU A 524 9.29 -20.41 12.34
C LEU A 524 10.78 -20.39 11.96
N ALA A 525 11.12 -19.81 10.81
CA ALA A 525 12.50 -19.65 10.36
C ALA A 525 13.34 -18.83 11.34
N TYR A 526 12.81 -17.70 11.81
CA TYR A 526 13.51 -16.87 12.79
C TYR A 526 13.69 -17.58 14.13
N ASN A 527 12.67 -18.30 14.61
CA ASN A 527 12.75 -19.03 15.88
C ASN A 527 13.72 -20.24 15.79
N TRP A 528 13.84 -20.89 14.62
CA TRP A 528 14.92 -21.83 14.35
C TRP A 528 16.29 -21.15 14.49
N ARG A 529 16.51 -19.96 13.91
CA ARG A 529 17.78 -19.22 14.08
C ARG A 529 18.08 -18.87 15.53
N LEU A 530 17.05 -18.61 16.35
CA LEU A 530 17.21 -18.32 17.78
C LEU A 530 17.57 -19.56 18.62
N THR A 531 17.18 -20.77 18.18
CA THR A 531 17.18 -21.97 19.03
C THR A 531 18.02 -23.13 18.49
N GLY A 532 18.24 -23.18 17.18
CA GLY A 532 18.78 -24.33 16.45
C GLY A 532 17.80 -25.50 16.31
N ASP A 533 16.55 -25.37 16.75
CA ASP A 533 15.59 -26.48 16.77
C ASP A 533 14.94 -26.69 15.40
N VAL A 534 15.38 -27.73 14.68
CA VAL A 534 14.93 -28.04 13.32
C VAL A 534 13.42 -28.31 13.22
N ARG A 535 12.74 -28.61 14.34
CA ARG A 535 11.28 -28.84 14.34
C ARG A 535 10.49 -27.63 13.85
N TYR A 536 10.97 -26.40 14.06
CA TYR A 536 10.31 -25.22 13.51
C TYR A 536 10.33 -25.21 11.98
N LEU A 537 11.43 -25.65 11.35
CA LEU A 537 11.53 -25.74 9.90
C LEU A 537 10.62 -26.85 9.33
N GLN A 538 10.49 -27.97 10.05
CA GLN A 538 9.57 -29.05 9.68
C GLN A 538 8.10 -28.58 9.72
N ILE A 539 7.71 -27.85 10.76
CA ILE A 539 6.39 -27.21 10.80
C ILE A 539 6.24 -26.20 9.65
N GLY A 540 7.31 -25.46 9.32
CA GLY A 540 7.32 -24.51 8.21
C GLY A 540 7.08 -25.19 6.86
N GLN A 541 7.71 -26.34 6.63
CA GLN A 541 7.47 -27.17 5.44
C GLN A 541 6.00 -27.60 5.34
N ASP A 542 5.39 -28.03 6.44
CA ASP A 542 3.97 -28.43 6.46
C ASP A 542 3.02 -27.25 6.19
N VAL A 543 3.34 -26.06 6.71
CA VAL A 543 2.58 -24.83 6.42
C VAL A 543 2.75 -24.44 4.95
N LEU A 544 3.97 -24.49 4.41
CA LEU A 544 4.26 -24.19 3.02
C LEU A 544 3.51 -25.13 2.08
N GLU A 545 3.48 -26.44 2.35
CA GLU A 545 2.72 -27.40 1.56
C GLU A 545 1.23 -27.06 1.55
N THR A 546 0.66 -26.65 2.69
CA THR A 546 -0.74 -26.20 2.78
C THR A 546 -1.00 -25.00 1.87
N VAL A 547 -0.09 -24.02 1.86
CA VAL A 547 -0.21 -22.82 1.01
C VAL A 547 -0.07 -23.15 -0.48
N VAL A 548 0.86 -24.03 -0.85
CA VAL A 548 1.03 -24.49 -2.23
C VAL A 548 -0.26 -25.16 -2.73
N GLN A 549 -0.89 -25.99 -1.90
CA GLN A 549 -2.14 -26.68 -2.25
C GLN A 549 -3.35 -25.75 -2.37
N MET A 550 -3.30 -24.56 -1.77
CA MET A 550 -4.37 -23.57 -1.87
C MET A 550 -4.36 -22.80 -3.19
N GLN A 551 -3.26 -22.82 -3.94
CA GLN A 551 -3.15 -22.01 -5.15
C GLN A 551 -4.06 -22.54 -6.26
N ASP A 552 -4.84 -21.67 -6.86
CA ASP A 552 -5.68 -22.03 -7.99
C ASP A 552 -4.81 -22.24 -9.24
N THR A 553 -4.74 -23.49 -9.70
CA THR A 553 -3.98 -23.90 -10.89
C THR A 553 -4.87 -24.07 -12.13
N SER A 554 -6.10 -23.55 -12.12
CA SER A 554 -6.98 -23.59 -13.28
C SER A 554 -6.49 -22.65 -14.39
N ASP A 555 -7.06 -22.80 -15.59
CA ASP A 555 -6.82 -21.89 -16.71
C ASP A 555 -7.71 -20.63 -16.67
N ASP A 556 -8.53 -20.46 -15.63
CA ASP A 556 -9.38 -19.27 -15.48
C ASP A 556 -8.49 -18.03 -15.29
N PRO A 557 -8.49 -17.04 -16.20
CA PRO A 557 -7.66 -15.85 -16.07
C PRO A 557 -7.96 -15.04 -14.80
N MET A 558 -9.17 -15.13 -14.24
CA MET A 558 -9.54 -14.46 -12.99
C MET A 558 -8.93 -15.13 -11.74
N ARG A 559 -8.70 -16.44 -11.79
CA ARG A 559 -8.31 -17.23 -10.63
C ARG A 559 -6.90 -17.79 -10.69
N ARG A 560 -6.36 -18.07 -11.88
CA ARG A 560 -5.05 -18.71 -12.05
C ARG A 560 -3.95 -17.98 -11.28
N GLY A 561 -3.37 -18.65 -10.30
CA GLY A 561 -2.31 -18.14 -9.42
C GLY A 561 -2.82 -17.55 -8.10
N ALA A 562 -4.14 -17.32 -7.96
CA ALA A 562 -4.76 -16.77 -6.77
C ALA A 562 -4.68 -17.74 -5.58
N LEU A 563 -4.63 -17.16 -4.39
CA LEU A 563 -4.86 -17.84 -3.12
C LEU A 563 -6.13 -17.26 -2.51
N ALA A 564 -7.18 -18.09 -2.44
CA ALA A 564 -8.49 -17.73 -1.88
C ALA A 564 -9.10 -16.43 -2.44
N MET A 565 -8.77 -16.03 -3.67
CA MET A 565 -9.22 -14.77 -4.31
C MET A 565 -9.03 -13.54 -3.40
N SER A 566 -7.92 -13.47 -2.67
CA SER A 566 -7.66 -12.38 -1.74
C SER A 566 -6.23 -11.84 -1.87
N PRO A 567 -6.05 -10.53 -2.15
CA PRO A 567 -4.73 -9.89 -2.20
C PRO A 567 -3.96 -9.97 -0.89
N MET A 568 -4.64 -10.19 0.24
CA MET A 568 -4.02 -10.47 1.53
C MET A 568 -2.98 -11.59 1.42
N TYR A 569 -3.21 -12.62 0.58
CA TYR A 569 -2.25 -13.71 0.42
C TYR A 569 -0.96 -13.31 -0.30
N VAL A 570 -0.95 -12.23 -1.08
CA VAL A 570 0.31 -11.66 -1.58
C VAL A 570 1.18 -11.30 -0.38
N SER A 571 0.62 -10.57 0.59
CA SER A 571 1.32 -10.28 1.84
C SER A 571 1.68 -11.55 2.63
N LEU A 572 0.70 -12.39 2.96
CA LEU A 572 0.94 -13.54 3.83
C LEU A 572 2.01 -14.48 3.27
N VAL A 573 2.07 -14.65 1.95
CA VAL A 573 3.10 -15.50 1.34
C VAL A 573 4.46 -14.80 1.31
N PHE A 574 4.55 -13.56 0.84
CA PHE A 574 5.85 -12.91 0.62
C PHE A 574 6.54 -12.43 1.89
N PHE A 575 5.79 -12.07 2.93
CA PHE A 575 6.36 -11.81 4.24
C PHE A 575 6.89 -13.08 4.93
N GLY A 576 6.52 -14.26 4.45
CA GLY A 576 6.73 -15.52 5.13
C GLY A 576 7.66 -16.50 4.40
N VAL A 577 7.20 -16.97 3.24
CA VAL A 577 7.80 -18.09 2.50
C VAL A 577 9.25 -17.82 2.09
N PRO A 578 9.62 -16.66 1.50
CA PRO A 578 11.01 -16.40 1.10
C PRO A 578 12.02 -16.53 2.25
N TYR A 579 11.62 -16.18 3.47
CA TYR A 579 12.44 -16.25 4.69
C TYR A 579 12.62 -17.68 5.18
N LEU A 580 11.58 -18.53 5.03
CA LEU A 580 11.68 -19.95 5.32
C LEU A 580 12.58 -20.66 4.32
N LEU A 581 12.46 -20.35 3.03
CA LEU A 581 13.33 -20.94 2.00
C LEU A 581 14.81 -20.66 2.29
N GLU A 582 15.13 -19.44 2.74
CA GLU A 582 16.49 -19.09 3.15
C GLU A 582 16.98 -19.96 4.30
N ALA A 583 16.13 -20.15 5.32
CA ALA A 583 16.45 -21.00 6.47
C ALA A 583 16.55 -22.49 6.10
N LEU A 584 15.72 -22.98 5.19
CA LEU A 584 15.84 -24.35 4.67
C LEU A 584 17.15 -24.55 3.92
N ARG A 585 17.55 -23.59 3.08
CA ARG A 585 18.86 -23.60 2.41
C ARG A 585 20.00 -23.59 3.44
N GLU A 586 19.95 -22.71 4.44
CA GLU A 586 20.94 -22.64 5.53
C GLU A 586 21.04 -23.97 6.32
N ALA A 587 19.93 -24.68 6.46
CA ALA A 587 19.85 -25.97 7.15
C ALA A 587 20.08 -27.19 6.23
N GLU A 588 20.39 -26.99 4.94
CA GLU A 588 20.52 -28.05 3.92
C GLU A 588 19.27 -28.95 3.80
N LEU A 589 18.08 -28.36 4.00
CA LEU A 589 16.78 -29.00 3.82
C LEU A 589 16.16 -28.63 2.47
N ASP A 590 15.36 -29.53 1.92
CA ASP A 590 14.59 -29.31 0.70
C ASP A 590 13.23 -28.64 1.00
N GLU A 591 12.56 -28.12 -0.03
CA GLU A 591 11.14 -27.78 0.07
C GLU A 591 10.29 -29.07 0.21
N PRO A 592 9.02 -28.97 0.63
CA PRO A 592 8.13 -30.13 0.69
C PRO A 592 8.10 -30.90 -0.65
N SER A 593 8.05 -32.23 -0.61
CA SER A 593 8.07 -33.08 -1.81
C SER A 593 6.71 -33.24 -2.51
N GLY A 594 5.63 -32.80 -1.86
CA GLY A 594 4.25 -33.02 -2.30
C GLY A 594 3.68 -34.36 -1.87
#